data_AF-A0A920NEV0-F1
#
_entry.id   AF-A0A920NEV0-F1
#
_cell.length_a   1.000
_cell.length_b   1.000
_cell.length_c   1.000
_cell.angle_alpha   90.00
_cell.angle_beta   90.00
_cell.angle_gamma   90.00
#
_symmetry.space_group_name_H-M   'P 1'
#
loop_
_entity.id
_entity.type
_entity.pdbx_description
1 polymer ?
#
loop_
_entity_poly.entity_id
_entity_poly.type
_entity_poly.pdbx_seq_one_letter_code
_entity_poly.pdbx_strand_id
1 'polypeptide(L)' 'MILRAGLPLQDMEFVQFHPTGIYGHGTLISEGVRGEGGYLVNSKGERFMERYAPKTKDLASRDVVSRSIANLNK' A
#
# COMPACT_ATOMS: atom_id res chain seq x y z
N MET A 1 19.58 -5.28 19.58
CA MET A 1 20.96 -5.15 20.07
C MET A 1 21.36 -3.68 20.18
N ILE A 2 21.17 -2.86 19.14
CA ILE A 2 21.50 -1.41 19.14
C ILE A 2 20.77 -0.59 20.22
N LEU A 3 19.43 -0.62 20.25
CA LEU A 3 18.66 0.11 21.27
C LEU A 3 19.07 -0.25 22.71
N ARG A 4 19.29 -1.55 22.96
CA ARG A 4 19.74 -2.07 24.26
C ARG A 4 21.18 -1.71 24.61
N ALA A 5 21.98 -1.31 23.61
CA ALA A 5 23.34 -0.82 23.79
C ALA A 5 23.42 0.72 23.94
N GLY A 6 22.27 1.41 24.02
CA GLY A 6 22.22 2.87 24.21
C GLY A 6 22.58 3.71 22.98
N LEU A 7 22.64 3.08 21.80
CA LEU A 7 22.94 3.76 20.53
C LEU A 7 21.65 4.24 19.83
N PRO A 8 21.70 5.34 19.05
CA PRO A 8 20.52 5.93 18.44
C PRO A 8 19.92 5.03 17.35
N LEU A 9 18.59 5.08 17.25
CA LEU A 9 17.85 4.63 16.08
C LEU A 9 17.38 5.87 15.32
N GLN A 10 17.07 5.71 14.05
CA GLN A 10 16.59 6.78 13.19
C GLN A 10 15.32 6.31 12.46
N ASP A 11 14.35 7.21 12.30
CA ASP A 11 13.18 7.05 11.43
C ASP A 11 12.31 5.81 11.74
N MET A 12 12.27 5.38 13.00
CA MET A 12 11.54 4.19 13.44
C MET A 12 10.02 4.32 13.30
N GLU A 13 9.52 5.55 13.21
CA GLU A 13 8.12 5.88 12.97
C GLU A 13 7.67 5.61 11.52
N PHE A 14 8.60 5.50 10.56
CA PHE A 14 8.29 5.28 9.14
C PHE A 14 8.06 3.80 8.81
N VAL A 15 6.97 3.25 9.32
CA VAL A 15 6.56 1.85 9.06
C VAL A 15 5.88 1.75 7.68
N GLN A 16 6.46 0.96 6.77
CA GLN A 16 5.90 0.73 5.43
C GLN A 16 4.79 -0.31 5.45
N PHE A 17 3.69 -0.03 4.73
CA PHE A 17 2.61 -0.97 4.46
C PHE A 17 2.62 -1.39 2.99
N HIS A 18 2.55 -2.69 2.72
CA HIS A 18 2.37 -3.21 1.38
C HIS A 18 0.87 -3.24 1.03
N PRO A 19 0.43 -2.68 -0.12
CA PRO A 19 -1.00 -2.49 -0.40
C PRO A 19 -1.77 -3.80 -0.67
N THR A 20 -1.09 -4.86 -1.08
CA THR A 20 -1.71 -6.11 -1.57
C THR A 20 -1.28 -7.33 -0.73
N GLY A 21 -1.46 -7.27 0.58
CA GLY A 21 -1.38 -8.47 1.44
C GLY A 21 -2.71 -9.24 1.40
N ILE A 22 -2.67 -10.58 1.38
CA ILE A 22 -3.86 -11.42 1.48
C ILE A 22 -4.54 -11.14 2.82
N TYR A 23 -5.81 -10.71 2.78
CA TYR A 23 -6.57 -10.38 3.98
C TYR A 23 -6.68 -11.58 4.93
N GLY A 24 -6.52 -11.33 6.24
CA GLY A 24 -6.52 -12.34 7.30
C GLY A 24 -5.19 -13.10 7.45
N HIS A 25 -4.55 -13.51 6.34
CA HIS A 25 -3.34 -14.34 6.38
C HIS A 25 -2.03 -13.54 6.29
N GLY A 26 -2.01 -12.42 5.57
CA GLY A 26 -0.86 -11.53 5.43
C GLY A 26 0.17 -11.94 4.37
N THR A 27 0.01 -13.09 3.71
CA THR A 27 0.90 -13.49 2.60
C THR A 27 0.86 -12.46 1.48
N LEU A 28 2.04 -12.15 0.96
CA LEU A 28 2.25 -11.11 -0.04
C LEU A 28 1.69 -11.53 -1.40
N ILE A 29 0.87 -10.67 -2.00
CA ILE A 29 0.65 -10.66 -3.45
C ILE A 29 1.65 -9.67 -4.05
N SER A 30 2.51 -10.16 -4.94
CA SER A 30 3.57 -9.38 -5.57
C SER A 30 3.04 -8.11 -6.22
N GLU A 31 3.80 -7.02 -6.08
CA GLU A 31 3.55 -5.75 -6.79
C GLU A 31 3.49 -5.92 -8.31
N GLY A 32 4.16 -6.95 -8.85
CA GLY A 32 4.09 -7.32 -10.25
C GLY A 32 2.65 -7.53 -10.73
N VAL A 33 1.71 -7.96 -9.87
CA VAL A 33 0.30 -8.06 -10.26
C VAL A 33 -0.27 -6.72 -10.73
N ARG A 34 0.04 -5.61 -10.02
CA ARG A 34 -0.38 -4.27 -10.46
C ARG A 34 0.48 -3.79 -11.64
N GLY A 35 1.79 -4.07 -11.61
CA GLY A 35 2.73 -3.74 -12.68
C GLY A 35 2.31 -4.29 -14.05
N GLU A 36 1.80 -5.52 -14.08
CA GLU A 36 1.35 -6.24 -15.27
C GLU A 36 -0.12 -5.97 -15.62
N GLY A 37 -0.73 -4.93 -15.03
CA GLY A 37 -2.07 -4.45 -15.42
C GLY A 37 -3.22 -4.89 -14.51
N GLY A 38 -2.95 -5.60 -13.41
CA GLY A 38 -3.92 -5.82 -12.35
C GLY A 38 -4.37 -4.49 -11.73
N TYR A 39 -5.65 -4.41 -11.36
CA TYR A 39 -6.25 -3.17 -10.87
C TYR A 39 -7.07 -3.40 -9.60
N LEU A 40 -7.13 -2.37 -8.77
CA LEU A 40 -7.88 -2.40 -7.51
C LEU A 40 -9.32 -1.96 -7.74
N VAL A 41 -10.25 -2.74 -7.20
CA VAL A 41 -11.69 -2.42 -7.23
C VAL A 41 -12.25 -2.35 -5.82
N ASN A 42 -13.27 -1.51 -5.65
CA ASN A 42 -14.01 -1.42 -4.40
C ASN A 42 -15.22 -2.37 -4.38
N SER A 43 -15.99 -2.35 -3.29
CA SER A 43 -17.22 -3.15 -3.14
C SER A 43 -18.31 -2.82 -4.16
N LYS A 44 -18.20 -1.69 -4.87
CA LYS A 44 -19.11 -1.26 -5.95
C LYS A 44 -18.58 -1.64 -7.35
N GLY A 45 -17.44 -2.33 -7.43
CA GLY A 45 -16.79 -2.69 -8.69
C GLY A 45 -16.03 -1.54 -9.37
N GLU A 46 -15.86 -0.40 -8.70
CA GLU A 46 -15.20 0.76 -9.27
C GLU A 46 -13.68 0.67 -9.13
N ARG A 47 -12.96 1.03 -10.21
CA ARG A 47 -11.51 1.25 -10.23
C ARG A 47 -11.13 2.55 -9.51
N PHE A 48 -11.23 2.53 -8.18
CA PHE A 48 -11.16 3.74 -7.36
C PHE A 48 -9.82 4.50 -7.46
N MET A 49 -8.72 3.83 -7.84
CA MET A 49 -7.42 4.48 -7.99
C MET A 49 -7.40 5.58 -9.05
N GLU A 50 -8.33 5.57 -10.02
CA GLU A 50 -8.46 6.64 -11.00
C GLU A 50 -8.82 7.99 -10.36
N ARG A 51 -9.46 7.98 -9.18
CA ARG A 51 -9.78 9.20 -8.43
C ARG A 51 -8.61 9.73 -7.62
N TYR A 52 -7.82 8.84 -7.01
CA TYR A 52 -6.74 9.22 -6.11
C TYR A 52 -5.40 9.48 -6.83
N ALA A 53 -5.17 8.82 -7.96
CA ALA A 53 -3.96 8.98 -8.77
C ALA A 53 -4.33 8.99 -10.27
N PRO A 54 -4.90 10.07 -10.81
CA PRO A 54 -5.46 10.08 -12.16
C PRO A 54 -4.49 9.71 -13.29
N LYS A 55 -3.19 10.00 -13.10
CA LYS A 55 -2.13 9.69 -14.08
C LYS A 55 -1.60 8.27 -13.97
N THR A 56 -1.23 7.84 -12.76
CA THR A 56 -0.51 6.58 -12.51
C THR A 56 -1.44 5.44 -12.08
N LYS A 57 -2.63 5.74 -11.58
CA LYS A 57 -3.66 4.79 -11.16
C LYS A 57 -3.07 3.75 -10.21
N ASP A 58 -3.25 2.46 -10.52
CA ASP A 58 -2.75 1.32 -9.74
C ASP A 58 -1.21 1.24 -9.69
N LEU A 59 -0.48 2.00 -10.51
CA LEU A 59 0.98 2.13 -10.52
C LEU A 59 1.50 3.30 -9.69
N ALA A 60 0.65 3.98 -8.91
CA ALA A 60 1.12 4.95 -7.93
C ALA A 60 2.03 4.31 -6.89
N SER A 61 2.80 5.14 -6.16
CA SER A 61 3.69 4.65 -5.10
C SER A 61 2.91 3.90 -4.02
N ARG A 62 3.58 2.95 -3.35
CA ARG A 62 2.95 2.07 -2.35
C ARG A 62 2.24 2.83 -1.25
N ASP A 63 2.81 3.94 -0.79
CA ASP A 63 2.23 4.79 0.26
C ASP A 63 0.94 5.48 -0.23
N VAL A 64 0.90 5.94 -1.49
CA VAL A 64 -0.31 6.51 -2.09
C VAL A 64 -1.40 5.46 -2.19
N VAL A 65 -1.09 4.28 -2.76
CA VAL A 65 -2.05 3.18 -2.91
C VAL A 65 -2.59 2.73 -1.55
N SER A 66 -1.72 2.51 -0.55
CA SER A 66 -2.12 2.11 0.81
C SER A 66 -3.01 3.16 1.48
N ARG A 67 -2.69 4.46 1.34
CA ARG A 67 -3.56 5.54 1.85
C ARG A 67 -4.90 5.60 1.11
N SER A 68 -4.92 5.39 -0.19
CA SER A 68 -6.16 5.34 -0.97
C SER A 68 -7.07 4.21 -0.50
N ILE A 69 -6.52 3.01 -0.29
CA ILE A 69 -7.26 1.85 0.24
C ILE A 69 -7.90 2.19 1.60
N ALA A 70 -7.13 2.77 2.52
CA ALA A 70 -7.61 3.11 3.86
C ALA A 70 -8.69 4.22 3.87
N ASN A 71 -8.70 5.10 2.88
CA ASN A 71 -9.60 6.25 2.80
C ASN A 71 -10.77 6.06 1.82
N LEU A 72 -11.03 4.85 1.31
CA LEU A 72 -12.05 4.63 0.28
C LEU A 72 -13.47 5.10 0.64
N ASN A 73 -13.76 5.20 1.94
CA ASN A 73 -15.08 5.51 2.50
C ASN A 73 -15.14 6.87 3.23
N LYS A 74 -14.08 7.67 3.14
CA LYS A 74 -14.12 9.10 3.49
C LYS A 74 -14.27 9.91 2.20
#